data_AF-A0A2H1WJ26-F1
#
_entry.id   AF-A0A2H1WJ26-F1
#
_cell.length_a   1.000
_cell.length_b   1.000
_cell.length_c   1.000
_cell.angle_alpha   90.00
_cell.angle_beta   90.00
_cell.angle_gamma   90.00
#
_symmetry.space_group_name_H-M   'P 1'
#
loop_
_entity.id
_entity.type
_entity.pdbx_description
1 polymer ?
#
loop_
_entity_poly.entity_id
_entity_poly.type
_entity_poly.pdbx_seq_one_letter_code
_entity_poly.pdbx_strand_id
1 'polypeptide(L)'
;MLRSITVLVTVLAIANALPADHVIAKLDPGPRYQYMTGPDGPELVDLWLKTSDVLAAARYNPDVNNHYHLFTRSNRAVSQPIPLGAETALRNSHFNRNRKTVFLIHGWRNTPTSDFNTHLIS
;
A
#
# COMPACT_ATOMS: atom_id res chain seq x y z
N MET A 1 35.26 1.89 -39.64
CA MET A 1 34.13 0.98 -39.39
C MET A 1 34.25 0.21 -38.08
N LEU A 2 35.33 -0.55 -37.84
CA LEU A 2 35.48 -1.36 -36.61
C LEU A 2 35.39 -0.53 -35.31
N ARG A 3 36.07 0.62 -35.22
CA ARG A 3 36.01 1.53 -34.06
C ARG A 3 34.59 2.03 -33.76
N SER A 4 33.82 2.37 -34.80
CA SER A 4 32.44 2.85 -34.66
C SER A 4 31.50 1.75 -34.15
N ILE A 5 31.71 0.51 -34.59
CA ILE A 5 30.96 -0.67 -34.12
C ILE A 5 31.29 -0.96 -32.66
N THR A 6 32.56 -0.90 -32.27
CA THR A 6 32.97 -1.10 -30.87
C THR A 6 32.34 -0.07 -29.94
N VAL A 7 32.33 1.21 -30.33
CA VAL A 7 31.68 2.28 -29.54
C VAL A 7 30.18 2.01 -29.39
N LEU A 8 29.50 1.67 -30.48
CA LEU A 8 28.06 1.38 -30.46
C LEU A 8 27.72 0.20 -29.55
N VAL A 9 28.45 -0.92 -29.68
CA VAL A 9 28.24 -2.12 -28.84
C VAL A 9 28.49 -1.80 -27.37
N THR A 10 29.52 -1.01 -27.07
CA THR A 10 29.82 -0.61 -25.68
C THR A 10 28.70 0.25 -25.10
N VAL A 11 28.17 1.21 -25.86
CA VAL A 11 27.05 2.06 -25.42
C VAL A 11 25.79 1.23 -25.18
N LEU A 12 25.44 0.31 -26.09
CA LEU A 12 24.30 -0.58 -25.88
C LEU A 12 24.50 -1.49 -24.66
N ALA A 13 25.69 -2.04 -24.46
CA ALA A 13 25.98 -2.88 -23.30
C ALA A 13 25.82 -2.10 -21.98
N ILE A 14 26.33 -0.86 -21.92
CA ILE A 14 26.17 0.02 -20.75
C ILE A 14 24.68 0.34 -20.51
N ALA A 15 23.94 0.69 -21.57
CA ALA A 15 22.51 1.02 -21.45
C ALA A 15 21.68 -0.18 -20.94
N ASN A 16 22.00 -1.41 -21.35
CA ASN A 16 21.33 -2.62 -20.89
C ASN A 16 21.77 -3.07 -19.48
N ALA A 17 22.93 -2.63 -19.00
CA ALA A 17 23.45 -2.98 -17.68
C ALA A 17 22.89 -2.10 -16.55
N LEU A 18 22.27 -0.96 -16.88
CA LEU A 18 21.61 -0.12 -15.88
C LEU A 18 20.43 -0.87 -15.24
N PRO A 19 20.24 -0.79 -13.91
CA PRO A 19 19.12 -1.44 -13.24
C PRO A 19 17.80 -0.95 -13.84
N ALA A 20 16.90 -1.86 -14.19
CA ALA A 20 15.57 -1.46 -14.67
C ALA A 20 14.80 -0.65 -13.61
N ASP A 21 15.07 -0.90 -12.33
CA ASP A 21 14.46 -0.23 -11.19
C ASP A 21 15.54 0.44 -10.32
N HIS A 22 15.58 1.77 -10.36
CA HIS A 22 16.63 2.56 -9.74
C HIS A 22 16.28 2.92 -8.30
N VAL A 23 17.27 2.85 -7.41
CA VAL A 23 17.12 3.33 -6.03
C VAL A 23 17.18 4.85 -6.03
N ILE A 24 16.12 5.47 -5.49
CA ILE A 24 15.98 6.92 -5.34
C ILE A 24 16.49 7.36 -3.97
N ALA A 25 16.12 6.65 -2.91
CA ALA A 25 16.49 7.04 -1.55
C ALA A 25 16.57 5.86 -0.59
N LYS A 26 17.41 5.99 0.44
CA LYS A 26 17.48 5.08 1.59
C LYS A 26 16.79 5.77 2.75
N LEU A 27 15.55 5.38 3.03
CA LEU A 27 14.70 6.07 4.01
C LEU A 27 15.13 5.79 5.47
N ASP A 28 15.81 4.67 5.71
CA ASP A 28 16.30 4.23 7.01
C ASP A 28 17.79 3.83 6.88
N PRO A 29 18.67 4.15 7.87
CA PRO A 29 20.03 3.62 7.94
C PRO A 29 20.13 2.09 8.11
N GLY A 30 19.02 1.42 8.39
CA GLY A 30 18.93 -0.02 8.57
C GLY A 30 19.23 -0.88 7.33
N PRO A 31 18.97 -2.20 7.42
CA PRO A 31 19.24 -3.13 6.32
C PRO A 31 18.37 -2.80 5.11
N ARG A 32 18.89 -3.06 3.90
CA ARG A 32 18.12 -2.90 2.67
C ARG A 32 16.90 -3.82 2.63
N TYR A 33 17.06 -5.05 3.10
CA TYR A 33 16.01 -6.05 3.07
C TYR A 33 15.60 -6.45 4.49
N GLN A 34 14.30 -6.59 4.71
CA GLN A 34 13.76 -7.06 5.97
C GLN A 34 12.53 -7.94 5.74
N TYR A 35 12.38 -8.97 6.57
CA TYR A 35 11.14 -9.74 6.60
C TYR A 35 10.03 -8.94 7.28
N MET A 36 8.93 -8.74 6.56
CA MET A 36 7.73 -8.08 7.07
C MET A 36 6.56 -9.05 7.02
N THR A 37 5.73 -9.06 8.06
CA THR A 37 4.50 -9.85 8.08
C THR A 37 3.47 -9.20 7.17
N GLY A 38 3.13 -9.87 6.07
CA GLY A 38 2.00 -9.56 5.22
C GLY A 38 0.79 -10.46 5.52
N PRO A 39 -0.32 -10.27 4.79
CA PRO A 39 -1.52 -11.09 4.94
C PRO A 39 -1.29 -12.58 4.64
N ASP A 40 -0.35 -12.91 3.75
CA ASP A 40 -0.03 -14.29 3.36
C ASP A 40 1.16 -14.89 4.15
N GLY A 41 1.67 -14.16 5.14
CA GLY A 41 2.84 -14.54 5.95
C GLY A 41 4.06 -13.62 5.75
N PRO A 42 5.23 -14.01 6.28
CA PRO A 42 6.45 -13.19 6.17
C PRO A 42 6.97 -13.12 4.74
N GLU A 43 7.20 -11.90 4.25
CA GLU A 43 7.78 -11.61 2.94
C GLU A 43 9.10 -10.85 3.10
N LEU A 44 10.10 -11.12 2.26
CA LEU A 44 11.33 -10.33 2.21
C LEU A 44 11.09 -9.05 1.40
N VAL A 45 11.18 -7.90 2.06
CA VAL A 45 10.84 -6.59 1.47
C VAL A 45 12.10 -5.76 1.26
N ASP A 46 12.22 -5.11 0.09
CA ASP A 46 13.21 -4.05 -0.15
C ASP A 46 12.71 -2.74 0.48
N LEU A 47 13.43 -2.23 1.47
CA LEU A 47 13.07 -1.02 2.22
C LEU A 47 13.62 0.26 1.58
N TRP A 48 14.44 0.15 0.53
CA TRP A 48 14.94 1.32 -0.18
C TRP A 48 13.90 1.78 -1.19
N LEU A 49 13.69 3.09 -1.26
CA LEU A 49 12.73 3.68 -2.20
C LEU A 49 13.27 3.56 -3.62
N LYS A 50 12.51 2.92 -4.50
CA LYS A 50 12.85 2.75 -5.91
C LYS A 50 11.90 3.51 -6.83
N THR A 51 12.28 3.65 -8.10
CA THR A 51 11.43 4.28 -9.12
C THR A 51 10.09 3.56 -9.27
N SER A 52 10.06 2.23 -9.17
CA SER A 52 8.82 1.46 -9.17
C SER A 52 7.87 1.87 -8.05
N ASP A 53 8.40 2.16 -6.87
CA ASP A 53 7.60 2.45 -5.66
C ASP A 53 6.97 3.83 -5.77
N VAL A 54 7.73 4.81 -6.29
CA VAL A 54 7.20 6.14 -6.60
C VAL A 54 6.13 6.06 -7.69
N LEU A 55 6.35 5.26 -8.74
CA LEU A 55 5.36 5.07 -9.80
C LEU A 55 4.09 4.39 -9.28
N ALA A 56 4.22 3.41 -8.37
CA ALA A 56 3.08 2.77 -7.72
C ALA A 56 2.32 3.75 -6.83
N ALA A 57 3.03 4.54 -6.01
CA ALA A 57 2.44 5.56 -5.16
C ALA A 57 1.75 6.67 -5.96
N ALA A 58 2.29 7.07 -7.12
CA ALA A 58 1.68 8.06 -7.99
C ALA A 58 0.33 7.61 -8.59
N ARG A 59 0.07 6.30 -8.63
CA ARG A 59 -1.22 5.74 -9.10
C ARG A 59 -2.27 5.70 -8.00
N TYR A 60 -1.89 5.92 -6.75
CA TYR A 60 -2.81 5.91 -5.62
C TYR A 60 -3.65 7.19 -5.60
N ASN A 61 -4.97 7.01 -5.66
CA ASN A 61 -5.96 8.05 -5.47
C ASN A 61 -6.76 7.76 -4.19
N PRO A 62 -6.59 8.54 -3.10
CA PRO A 62 -7.27 8.29 -1.84
C PRO A 62 -8.79 8.38 -1.93
N ASP A 63 -9.35 9.09 -2.92
CA ASP A 63 -10.80 9.24 -3.07
C ASP A 63 -11.46 7.98 -3.63
N VAL A 64 -10.70 7.15 -4.35
CA VAL A 64 -11.19 5.95 -5.05
C VAL A 64 -10.62 4.67 -4.45
N ASN A 65 -9.38 4.69 -3.97
CA ASN A 65 -8.69 3.49 -3.49
C ASN A 65 -8.92 3.21 -2.00
N ASN A 66 -9.36 4.21 -1.23
CA ASN A 66 -9.78 3.98 0.16
C ASN A 66 -11.18 3.38 0.21
N HIS A 67 -11.32 2.30 0.97
CA HIS A 67 -12.58 1.65 1.23
C HIS A 67 -12.90 1.77 2.72
N TYR A 68 -14.00 2.46 3.05
CA TYR A 68 -14.44 2.60 4.44
C TYR A 68 -15.47 1.54 4.77
N HIS A 69 -15.18 0.75 5.79
CA HIS A 69 -16.04 -0.33 6.28
C HIS A 69 -16.55 0.03 7.67
N LEU A 70 -17.85 0.31 7.79
CA LEU A 70 -18.48 0.62 9.07
C LEU A 70 -18.85 -0.66 9.81
N PHE A 71 -18.29 -0.83 11.01
CA PHE A 71 -18.70 -1.83 11.97
C PHE A 71 -19.33 -1.16 13.19
N THR A 72 -20.41 -1.76 13.69
CA THR A 72 -21.06 -1.34 14.93
C THR A 72 -21.44 -2.56 15.76
N ARG A 73 -21.96 -2.34 16.98
CA ARG A 73 -22.51 -3.43 17.79
C ARG A 73 -23.64 -4.20 17.10
N SER A 74 -24.35 -3.58 16.16
CA SER A 74 -25.46 -4.19 15.41
C SER A 74 -25.01 -4.96 14.17
N ASN A 75 -23.77 -4.79 13.70
CA ASN A 75 -23.22 -5.44 12.51
C ASN A 75 -21.74 -5.79 12.71
N ARG A 76 -21.46 -6.64 13.70
CA ARG A 76 -20.08 -6.98 14.10
C ARG A 76 -19.36 -7.87 13.09
N ALA A 77 -20.09 -8.79 12.46
CA ALA A 77 -19.52 -9.76 11.52
C ALA A 77 -19.43 -9.25 10.07
N VAL A 78 -20.35 -8.35 9.68
CA VAL A 78 -20.47 -7.88 8.29
C VAL A 78 -20.47 -6.35 8.28
N SER A 79 -19.48 -5.77 7.61
CA SER A 79 -19.36 -4.32 7.47
C SER A 79 -20.47 -3.72 6.61
N GLN A 80 -20.79 -2.45 6.84
CA GLN A 80 -21.52 -1.60 5.88
C GLN A 80 -20.51 -0.72 5.13
N PRO A 81 -20.30 -0.90 3.81
CA PRO A 81 -19.41 -0.05 3.03
C PRO A 81 -19.95 1.37 2.95
N ILE A 82 -19.08 2.36 3.21
CA ILE A 82 -19.40 3.79 3.13
C ILE A 82 -18.47 4.43 2.09
N PRO A 83 -18.90 4.58 0.83
CA PRO A 83 -18.10 5.29 -0.17
C PRO A 83 -17.84 6.73 0.27
N LEU A 84 -16.67 7.27 -0.11
CA LEU A 84 -16.33 8.66 0.21
C LEU A 84 -17.40 9.60 -0.38
N GLY A 85 -17.86 10.56 0.42
CA GLY A 85 -18.88 11.54 0.01
C GLY A 85 -20.32 10.99 -0.09
N ALA A 86 -20.56 9.69 0.16
CA ALA A 86 -21.90 9.11 0.07
C ALA A 86 -22.73 9.35 1.34
N GLU A 87 -23.20 10.58 1.54
CA GLU A 87 -23.96 10.99 2.72
C GLU A 87 -25.21 10.11 2.95
N THR A 88 -25.94 9.77 1.88
CA THR A 88 -27.12 8.89 1.94
C THR A 88 -26.77 7.49 2.47
N ALA A 89 -25.62 6.94 2.06
CA ALA A 89 -25.17 5.63 2.54
C ALA A 89 -24.84 5.68 4.04
N LEU A 90 -24.19 6.77 4.50
CA LEU A 90 -23.90 6.97 5.92
C LEU A 90 -25.19 7.12 6.74
N ARG A 91 -26.15 7.91 6.27
CA ARG A 91 -27.44 8.13 6.95
C ARG A 91 -28.29 6.85 7.05
N ASN A 92 -28.22 5.99 6.05
CA ASN A 92 -28.97 4.73 6.02
C ASN A 92 -28.22 3.55 6.66
N SER A 93 -27.03 3.79 7.21
CA SER A 93 -26.22 2.77 7.91
C SER A 93 -26.55 2.71 9.41
N HIS A 94 -25.87 1.84 10.15
CA HIS A 94 -25.94 1.81 11.63
C HIS A 94 -25.09 2.91 12.30
N PHE A 95 -24.55 3.86 11.54
CA PHE A 95 -23.79 4.97 12.09
C PHE A 95 -24.63 5.80 13.06
N ASN A 96 -24.04 6.14 14.20
CA ASN A 96 -24.70 6.95 15.21
C ASN A 96 -23.75 8.06 15.67
N ARG A 97 -24.08 9.31 15.30
CA ARG A 97 -23.31 10.50 15.63
C ARG A 97 -23.18 10.78 17.13
N ASN A 98 -24.05 10.21 17.96
CA ASN A 98 -24.02 10.34 19.42
C ASN A 98 -23.11 9.29 20.09
N ARG A 99 -22.42 8.45 19.31
CA ARG A 99 -21.43 7.49 19.80
C ARG A 99 -20.04 7.87 19.32
N LYS A 100 -19.02 7.47 20.08
CA LYS A 100 -17.62 7.63 19.67
C LYS A 100 -17.36 6.85 18.38
N THR A 101 -16.81 7.54 17.39
CA THR A 101 -16.29 6.93 16.15
C THR A 101 -14.81 6.65 16.34
N VAL A 102 -14.37 5.45 15.96
CA VAL A 102 -12.95 5.06 15.95
C VAL A 102 -12.61 4.62 14.53
N PHE A 103 -11.55 5.21 13.97
CA PHE A 103 -11.00 4.77 12.70
C PHE A 103 -9.87 3.78 12.95
N LEU A 104 -9.90 2.69 12.18
CA LEU A 104 -8.89 1.66 12.22
C LEU A 104 -8.34 1.52 10.81
N ILE A 105 -7.04 1.75 10.70
CA ILE A 105 -6.32 1.72 9.44
C ILE A 105 -5.32 0.58 9.54
N HIS A 106 -5.39 -0.33 8.60
CA HIS A 106 -4.51 -1.48 8.58
C HIS A 106 -3.08 -1.07 8.20
N GLY A 107 -2.11 -1.93 8.52
CA GLY A 107 -0.71 -1.75 8.15
C GLY A 107 -0.40 -2.14 6.71
N TRP A 108 0.90 -2.32 6.45
CA TRP A 108 1.46 -2.69 5.16
C TRP A 108 0.79 -3.93 4.55
N ARG A 109 0.23 -3.78 3.34
CA ARG A 109 -0.44 -4.80 2.51
C ARG A 109 -1.62 -5.55 3.14
N ASN A 110 -2.02 -5.22 4.37
CA ASN A 110 -3.20 -5.81 4.99
C ASN A 110 -4.48 -5.41 4.25
N THR A 111 -5.54 -6.17 4.50
CA THR A 111 -6.86 -5.95 3.92
C THR A 111 -7.90 -5.76 5.05
N PRO A 112 -9.14 -5.36 4.75
CA PRO A 112 -10.20 -5.27 5.76
C PRO A 112 -10.50 -6.59 6.50
N THR A 113 -10.07 -7.73 5.97
CA THR A 113 -10.25 -9.05 6.57
C THR A 113 -9.02 -9.57 7.33
N SER A 114 -7.91 -8.82 7.33
CA SER A 114 -6.74 -9.18 8.13
C SER A 114 -7.02 -9.04 9.64
N ASP A 115 -6.27 -9.77 10.47
CA ASP A 115 -6.43 -9.81 11.94
C ASP A 115 -5.90 -8.54 12.64
N PHE A 116 -6.18 -7.35 12.13
CA PHE A 116 -5.83 -6.07 12.77
C PHE A 116 -6.96 -5.52 13.65
N ASN A 117 -8.19 -6.03 13.47
CA ASN A 117 -9.39 -5.60 14.19
C ASN A 117 -9.74 -6.50 15.39
N THR A 118 -9.05 -7.62 15.56
CA THR A 118 -9.28 -8.64 16.60
C THR A 118 -9.08 -8.12 18.02
N HIS A 119 -8.36 -7.00 18.20
CA HIS A 119 -8.02 -6.43 19.51
C HIS A 119 -8.90 -5.27 19.98
N LEU A 120 -9.93 -4.85 19.23
CA LEU A 120 -10.84 -3.76 19.71
C LEU A 120 -11.93 -4.21 20.68
N ILE A 121 -11.95 -5.49 21.03
CA ILE A 121 -12.87 -6.05 22.00
C ILE A 121 -12.07 -6.42 23.25
N SER A 122 -11.69 -5.41 24.02
CA SER A 122 -11.27 -5.56 25.42
C SER A 122 -12.17 -4.72 26.31
#